data_AF-A0A5D6UQM1-F1
#
_entry.id   AF-A0A5D6UQM1-F1
#
_cell.length_a   1.000
_cell.length_b   1.000
_cell.length_c   1.000
_cell.angle_alpha   90.00
_cell.angle_beta   90.00
_cell.angle_gamma   90.00
#
_symmetry.space_group_name_H-M   'P 1'
#
loop_
_entity.id
_entity.type
_entity.pdbx_description
1 polymer ?
#
loop_
_entity_poly.entity_id
_entity_poly.type
_entity_poly.pdbx_seq_one_letter_code
_entity_poly.pdbx_strand_id
1 'polypeptide(L)'
;MKEIIKTAYRIFSKYKAARPLDICTECCMNINNEALLASLPVHDIPKDLLGKYNDEASTGKTPISELKHFLPRYIELASHFQFPSHSPELSFKRLTPFDKSEWTSAELTFLNRFSLEYFKYCLSIYPLPTEYEGIDSILIMLWLGSFDIDTLLE
;
A
#
# COMPACT_ATOMS: atom_id res chain seq x y z
N MET A 1 -9.11 -8.84 9.57
CA MET A 1 -8.40 -7.56 9.26
C MET A 1 -7.65 -6.92 10.43
N LYS A 2 -8.24 -6.69 11.62
CA LYS A 2 -7.52 -6.02 12.74
C LYS A 2 -6.14 -6.62 13.08
N GLU A 3 -6.05 -7.95 13.18
CA GLU A 3 -4.77 -8.63 13.46
C GLU A 3 -3.76 -8.54 12.30
N ILE A 4 -4.24 -8.49 11.05
CA ILE A 4 -3.40 -8.27 9.88
C ILE A 4 -2.77 -6.89 9.93
N ILE A 5 -3.56 -5.86 10.22
CA ILE A 5 -3.09 -4.47 10.35
C ILE A 5 -2.03 -4.37 11.46
N LYS A 6 -2.32 -4.89 12.65
CA LYS A 6 -1.37 -4.93 13.77
C LYS A 6 -0.06 -5.65 13.39
N THR A 7 -0.17 -6.75 12.65
CA THR A 7 0.99 -7.51 12.18
C THR A 7 1.79 -6.71 11.14
N ALA A 8 1.14 -5.98 10.23
CA ALA A 8 1.79 -5.10 9.26
C ALA A 8 2.67 -4.08 9.98
N TYR A 9 2.09 -3.32 10.91
CA TYR A 9 2.82 -2.31 11.67
C TYR A 9 3.99 -2.90 12.45
N ARG A 10 3.85 -4.11 13.00
CA ARG A 10 4.94 -4.80 13.69
C ARG A 10 6.07 -5.21 12.74
N ILE A 11 5.76 -5.91 11.65
CA ILE A 11 6.76 -6.45 10.70
C ILE A 11 7.58 -5.33 10.06
N PHE A 12 6.91 -4.24 9.67
CA PHE A 12 7.55 -3.15 8.94
C PHE A 12 8.05 -2.01 9.84
N SER A 13 7.84 -2.07 11.17
CA SER A 13 8.25 -1.01 12.13
C SER A 13 9.73 -0.62 12.06
N LYS A 14 10.60 -1.55 11.67
CA LYS A 14 12.06 -1.34 11.54
C LYS A 14 12.44 -0.44 10.36
N TYR A 15 11.55 -0.28 9.37
CA TYR A 15 11.82 0.52 8.19
C TYR A 15 11.53 2.00 8.43
N LYS A 16 12.41 2.84 7.88
CA LYS A 16 12.30 4.29 7.91
C LYS A 16 12.48 4.82 6.50
N ALA A 17 11.61 5.73 6.09
CA ALA A 17 11.86 6.55 4.93
C ALA A 17 13.01 7.52 5.22
N ALA A 18 13.91 7.69 4.26
CA ALA A 18 14.95 8.71 4.33
C ALA A 18 14.46 9.94 3.57
N ARG A 19 14.90 11.14 4.00
CA ARG A 19 14.65 12.35 3.23
C ARG A 19 15.82 12.64 2.29
N PRO A 20 15.57 13.19 1.08
CA PRO A 20 14.25 13.43 0.50
C PRO A 20 13.54 12.12 0.11
N LEU A 21 12.20 12.11 0.15
CA LEU A 21 11.40 11.01 -0.40
C LEU A 21 11.58 10.91 -1.92
N ASP A 22 11.40 9.72 -2.49
CA ASP A 22 11.43 9.49 -3.95
C ASP A 22 10.11 9.91 -4.60
N ILE A 23 9.98 11.23 -4.74
CA ILE A 23 8.83 11.89 -5.34
C ILE A 23 9.25 13.19 -6.03
N CYS A 24 8.59 13.53 -7.14
CA CYS A 24 8.82 14.76 -7.86
C CYS A 24 8.26 15.96 -7.08
N THR A 25 9.14 16.73 -6.44
CA THR A 25 8.76 17.98 -5.74
C THR A 25 8.79 19.22 -6.64
N GLU A 26 9.18 19.08 -7.91
CA GLU A 26 9.28 20.19 -8.86
C GLU A 26 7.92 20.57 -9.47
N CYS A 27 7.06 19.58 -9.74
CA CYS A 27 5.76 19.81 -10.37
C CYS A 27 4.61 18.94 -9.86
N CYS A 28 4.89 17.83 -9.15
CA CYS A 28 3.85 16.92 -8.67
C CYS A 28 3.47 17.21 -7.23
N MET A 29 4.42 17.11 -6.30
CA MET A 29 4.23 17.41 -4.88
C MET A 29 4.78 18.77 -4.54
N ASN A 30 4.09 19.53 -3.71
CA ASN A 30 4.75 20.64 -3.02
C ASN A 30 5.71 20.07 -1.95
N ILE A 31 6.91 20.64 -1.84
CA ILE A 31 7.92 20.32 -0.83
C ILE A 31 7.38 20.32 0.62
N ASN A 32 6.39 21.14 0.93
CA ASN A 32 5.74 21.15 2.24
C ASN A 32 4.94 19.86 2.51
N ASN A 33 4.31 19.28 1.48
CA ASN A 33 3.60 18.01 1.61
C ASN A 33 4.58 16.84 1.71
N GLU A 34 5.71 16.85 0.98
CA GLU A 34 6.79 15.88 1.15
C GLU A 34 7.32 15.89 2.58
N ALA A 35 7.65 17.09 3.08
CA ALA A 35 8.17 17.27 4.42
C ALA A 35 7.17 16.82 5.49
N LEU A 36 5.88 17.16 5.31
CA LEU A 36 4.82 16.71 6.19
C LEU A 36 4.72 15.18 6.19
N LEU A 37 4.65 14.55 5.02
CA LEU A 37 4.54 13.10 4.88
C LEU A 37 5.70 12.37 5.57
N ALA A 38 6.93 12.85 5.37
CA ALA A 38 8.12 12.28 5.99
C ALA A 38 8.19 12.47 7.52
N SER A 39 7.46 13.45 8.06
CA SER A 39 7.48 13.78 9.49
C SER A 39 6.42 13.07 10.33
N LEU A 40 5.32 12.63 9.71
CA LEU A 40 4.19 12.05 10.42
C LEU A 40 4.50 10.62 10.89
N PRO A 41 4.03 10.22 12.08
CA PRO A 41 3.93 8.81 12.43
C PRO A 41 3.14 8.06 11.36
N VAL A 42 3.61 6.87 10.94
CA VAL A 42 3.01 6.12 9.81
C VAL A 42 1.50 5.90 9.97
N HIS A 43 1.03 5.68 11.19
CA HIS A 43 -0.39 5.48 11.50
C HIS A 43 -1.24 6.75 11.41
N ASP A 44 -0.63 7.92 11.51
CA ASP A 44 -1.30 9.22 11.45
C ASP A 44 -1.33 9.81 10.03
N ILE A 45 -0.65 9.18 9.06
CA ILE A 45 -0.59 9.69 7.68
C ILE A 45 -2.00 9.73 7.08
N PRO A 46 -2.50 10.90 6.64
CA PRO A 46 -3.80 11.02 5.98
C PRO A 46 -3.82 10.27 4.64
N LYS A 47 -4.97 9.67 4.31
CA LYS A 47 -5.21 8.97 3.03
C LYS A 47 -4.81 9.84 1.82
N ASP A 48 -5.24 11.09 1.78
CA ASP A 48 -4.99 11.98 0.64
C ASP A 48 -3.52 12.34 0.50
N LEU A 49 -2.78 12.46 1.62
CA LEU A 49 -1.35 12.74 1.58
C LEU A 49 -0.55 11.53 1.09
N LEU A 50 -0.91 10.33 1.57
CA LEU A 50 -0.33 9.09 1.06
C LEU A 50 -0.72 8.83 -0.40
N GLY A 51 -1.94 9.21 -0.80
CA GLY A 51 -2.43 9.10 -2.16
C GLY A 51 -1.67 9.99 -3.15
N LYS A 52 -1.36 11.23 -2.75
CA LYS A 52 -0.41 12.08 -3.51
C LYS A 52 0.93 11.39 -3.67
N TYR A 53 1.49 10.86 -2.58
CA TYR A 53 2.72 10.10 -2.68
C TYR A 53 2.59 8.92 -3.64
N ASN A 54 1.54 8.12 -3.52
CA ASN A 54 1.31 6.99 -4.39
C ASN A 54 1.26 7.41 -5.87
N ASP A 55 0.50 8.45 -6.18
CA ASP A 55 0.10 8.78 -7.54
C ASP A 55 1.13 9.56 -8.35
N GLU A 56 1.90 10.39 -7.67
CA GLU A 56 2.84 11.32 -8.28
C GLU A 56 4.12 10.67 -8.82
N ALA A 57 4.79 11.38 -9.71
CA ALA A 57 5.99 10.90 -10.38
C ALA A 57 7.13 10.62 -9.37
N SER A 58 7.91 9.59 -9.65
CA SER A 58 9.08 9.15 -8.88
C SER A 58 10.17 8.68 -9.84
N THR A 59 11.31 8.21 -9.34
CA THR A 59 12.38 7.63 -10.18
C THR A 59 11.99 6.27 -10.82
N GLY A 60 10.76 5.80 -10.61
CA GLY A 60 10.24 4.54 -11.14
C GLY A 60 10.52 3.34 -10.24
N LYS A 61 11.56 3.39 -9.39
CA LYS A 61 11.80 2.42 -8.31
C LYS A 61 12.35 3.13 -7.07
N THR A 62 11.44 3.47 -6.17
CA THR A 62 11.72 4.06 -4.86
C THR A 62 12.67 3.20 -4.03
N PRO A 63 13.44 3.78 -3.09
CA PRO A 63 14.14 2.98 -2.09
C PRO A 63 13.19 2.02 -1.37
N ILE A 64 13.50 0.72 -1.36
CA ILE A 64 12.56 -0.27 -0.80
C ILE A 64 12.25 0.00 0.69
N SER A 65 13.18 0.57 1.44
CA SER A 65 12.95 0.96 2.85
C SER A 65 11.88 2.03 2.99
N GLU A 66 11.78 2.95 2.04
CA GLU A 66 10.75 4.00 2.01
C GLU A 66 9.38 3.40 1.69
N LEU A 67 9.29 2.53 0.68
CA LEU A 67 8.05 1.80 0.41
C LEU A 67 7.59 0.98 1.63
N LYS A 68 8.50 0.18 2.20
CA LYS A 68 8.22 -0.67 3.36
C LYS A 68 7.86 0.14 4.60
N HIS A 69 8.38 1.35 4.74
CA HIS A 69 8.01 2.26 5.82
C HIS A 69 6.52 2.64 5.77
N PHE A 70 6.00 2.94 4.58
CA PHE A 70 4.59 3.35 4.40
C PHE A 70 3.62 2.17 4.23
N LEU A 71 4.10 0.98 3.87
CA LEU A 71 3.27 -0.18 3.54
C LEU A 71 2.22 -0.57 4.60
N PRO A 72 2.49 -0.51 5.93
CA PRO A 72 1.46 -0.76 6.94
C PRO A 72 0.25 0.16 6.81
N ARG A 73 0.48 1.42 6.43
CA ARG A 73 -0.60 2.40 6.26
C ARG A 73 -1.42 2.12 5.02
N TYR A 74 -0.79 1.73 3.91
CA TYR A 74 -1.50 1.25 2.72
C TYR A 74 -2.44 0.08 3.04
N ILE A 75 -1.94 -0.92 3.78
CA ILE A 75 -2.70 -2.11 4.18
C ILE A 75 -3.86 -1.75 5.10
N GLU A 76 -3.63 -0.87 6.08
CA GLU A 76 -4.68 -0.37 6.98
C GLU A 76 -5.78 0.37 6.22
N LEU A 77 -5.39 1.28 5.34
CA LEU A 77 -6.30 2.08 4.53
C LEU A 77 -7.14 1.20 3.59
N ALA A 78 -6.53 0.26 2.86
CA ALA A 78 -7.24 -0.70 2.01
C ALA A 78 -8.20 -1.59 2.81
N SER A 79 -7.81 -2.01 4.02
CA SER A 79 -8.67 -2.81 4.91
C SER A 79 -9.96 -2.09 5.34
N HIS A 80 -9.98 -0.76 5.24
CA HIS A 80 -11.14 0.09 5.51
C HIS A 80 -11.76 0.67 4.23
N PHE A 81 -11.38 0.18 3.04
CA PHE A 81 -11.84 0.70 1.75
C PHE A 81 -11.54 2.20 1.55
N GLN A 82 -10.44 2.68 2.14
CA GLN A 82 -9.95 4.04 2.02
C GLN A 82 -8.71 4.08 1.12
N PHE A 83 -8.89 3.91 -0.18
CA PHE A 83 -7.77 3.71 -1.10
C PHE A 83 -6.89 4.96 -1.27
N PRO A 84 -5.56 4.85 -1.03
CA PRO A 84 -4.61 5.96 -1.20
C PRO A 84 -4.18 6.10 -2.67
N SER A 85 -5.16 6.36 -3.54
CA SER A 85 -4.97 6.69 -4.95
C SER A 85 -6.28 7.28 -5.50
N HIS A 86 -6.22 7.94 -6.66
CA HIS A 86 -7.42 8.32 -7.43
C HIS A 86 -8.23 7.11 -7.91
N SER A 87 -7.60 5.94 -8.05
CA SER A 87 -8.24 4.68 -8.46
C SER A 87 -7.85 3.56 -7.49
N PRO A 88 -8.81 2.81 -6.93
CA PRO A 88 -8.56 1.71 -5.99
C PRO A 88 -7.53 0.70 -6.52
N GLU A 89 -7.58 0.37 -7.80
CA GLU A 89 -6.67 -0.53 -8.51
C GLU A 89 -5.19 -0.11 -8.38
N LEU A 90 -4.93 1.18 -8.20
CA LEU A 90 -3.58 1.73 -8.15
C LEU A 90 -3.04 1.88 -6.73
N SER A 91 -3.79 1.50 -5.70
CA SER A 91 -3.41 1.67 -4.29
C SER A 91 -2.09 1.00 -3.91
N PHE A 92 -1.71 -0.09 -4.59
CA PHE A 92 -0.45 -0.79 -4.34
C PHE A 92 0.55 -0.66 -5.51
N LYS A 93 0.34 0.25 -6.47
CA LYS A 93 1.19 0.36 -7.67
C LYS A 93 2.68 0.60 -7.37
N ARG A 94 3.00 1.22 -6.23
CA ARG A 94 4.40 1.43 -5.84
C ARG A 94 5.12 0.12 -5.48
N LEU A 95 4.41 -0.99 -5.29
CA LEU A 95 5.03 -2.31 -5.07
C LEU A 95 5.50 -2.98 -6.37
N THR A 96 4.94 -2.58 -7.52
CA THR A 96 5.19 -3.23 -8.82
C THR A 96 6.69 -3.40 -9.19
N PRO A 97 7.57 -2.41 -8.96
CA PRO A 97 8.99 -2.50 -9.37
C PRO A 97 9.87 -3.44 -8.52
N PHE A 98 9.31 -4.07 -7.47
CA PHE A 98 10.09 -4.85 -6.50
C PHE A 98 9.95 -6.36 -6.71
N ASP A 99 11.09 -7.03 -6.78
CA ASP A 99 11.16 -8.48 -6.93
C ASP A 99 11.07 -9.19 -5.58
N LYS A 100 10.64 -10.47 -5.58
CA LYS A 100 10.54 -11.30 -4.36
C LYS A 100 11.85 -11.37 -3.57
N SER A 101 13.01 -11.25 -4.22
CA SER A 101 14.33 -11.27 -3.59
C SER A 101 14.60 -10.07 -2.67
N GLU A 102 13.85 -8.98 -2.80
CA GLU A 102 14.03 -7.78 -1.98
C GLU A 102 13.21 -7.82 -0.67
N TRP A 103 12.42 -8.89 -0.48
CA TRP A 103 11.59 -9.12 0.68
C TRP A 103 12.17 -10.22 1.55
N THR A 104 12.04 -10.06 2.88
CA THR A 104 12.38 -11.18 3.77
C THR A 104 11.31 -12.27 3.68
N SER A 105 11.66 -13.52 4.02
CA SER A 105 10.68 -14.61 4.04
C SER A 105 9.47 -14.29 4.92
N ALA A 106 9.68 -13.64 6.07
CA ALA A 106 8.60 -13.22 6.96
C ALA A 106 7.68 -12.16 6.33
N GLU A 107 8.25 -11.23 5.54
CA GLU A 107 7.48 -10.21 4.82
C GLU A 107 6.66 -10.85 3.68
N LEU A 108 7.25 -11.74 2.88
CA LEU A 108 6.53 -12.46 1.83
C LEU A 108 5.39 -13.31 2.39
N THR A 109 5.65 -14.08 3.46
CA THR A 109 4.60 -14.86 4.14
C THR A 109 3.48 -13.96 4.63
N PHE A 110 3.80 -12.78 5.16
CA PHE A 110 2.79 -11.83 5.60
C PHE A 110 1.99 -11.24 4.43
N LEU A 111 2.64 -10.84 3.32
CA LEU A 111 1.96 -10.28 2.16
C LEU A 111 0.98 -11.27 1.52
N ASN A 112 1.39 -12.55 1.38
CA ASN A 112 0.52 -13.62 0.90
C ASN A 112 -0.67 -13.85 1.84
N ARG A 113 -0.42 -13.81 3.16
CA ARG A 113 -1.51 -13.92 4.14
C ARG A 113 -2.46 -12.74 4.06
N PHE A 114 -1.94 -11.52 3.90
CA PHE A 114 -2.76 -10.31 3.77
C PHE A 114 -3.64 -10.37 2.53
N SER A 115 -3.10 -10.67 1.34
CA SER A 115 -3.89 -10.72 0.11
C SER A 115 -5.03 -11.73 0.22
N LEU A 116 -4.75 -12.93 0.76
CA LEU A 116 -5.75 -13.97 0.97
C LEU A 116 -6.84 -13.59 1.98
N GLU A 117 -6.45 -13.10 3.16
CA GLU A 117 -7.43 -12.70 4.18
C GLU A 117 -8.24 -11.48 3.77
N TYR A 118 -7.62 -10.52 3.08
CA TYR A 118 -8.30 -9.32 2.59
C TYR A 118 -9.30 -9.66 1.48
N PHE A 119 -8.93 -10.51 0.52
CA PHE A 119 -9.84 -10.93 -0.54
C PHE A 119 -11.04 -11.71 0.02
N LYS A 120 -10.80 -12.66 0.93
CA LYS A 120 -11.88 -13.38 1.65
C LYS A 120 -12.79 -12.43 2.42
N TYR A 121 -12.21 -11.41 3.05
CA TYR A 121 -12.98 -10.39 3.74
C TYR A 121 -13.88 -9.61 2.77
N CYS A 122 -13.34 -9.17 1.63
CA CYS A 122 -14.12 -8.50 0.57
C CYS A 122 -15.30 -9.35 0.09
N LEU A 123 -15.09 -10.65 -0.16
CA LEU A 123 -16.15 -11.58 -0.54
C LEU A 123 -17.22 -11.73 0.55
N SER A 124 -16.82 -11.77 1.83
CA SER A 124 -17.74 -11.98 2.95
C SER A 124 -18.70 -10.81 3.20
N ILE A 125 -18.36 -9.63 2.71
CA ILE A 125 -19.15 -8.40 2.89
C ILE A 125 -19.75 -7.89 1.58
N TYR A 126 -19.62 -8.63 0.48
CA TYR A 126 -20.08 -8.18 -0.83
C TYR A 126 -21.62 -7.96 -0.84
N PRO A 127 -22.13 -6.88 -1.45
CA PRO A 127 -21.41 -5.82 -2.18
C PRO A 127 -20.57 -4.92 -1.27
N LEU A 128 -19.41 -4.49 -1.77
CA LEU A 128 -18.46 -3.70 -0.98
C LEU A 128 -19.08 -2.36 -0.51
N PRO A 129 -18.68 -1.84 0.67
CA PRO A 129 -19.24 -0.62 1.25
C PRO A 129 -18.69 0.66 0.59
N THR A 130 -18.39 0.62 -0.70
CA THR A 130 -17.85 1.72 -1.51
C THR A 130 -18.73 1.85 -2.75
N GLU A 131 -19.03 3.09 -3.13
CA GLU A 131 -19.99 3.40 -4.20
C GLU A 131 -19.43 3.11 -5.60
N TYR A 132 -18.16 2.72 -5.73
CA TYR A 132 -17.44 2.71 -7.00
C TYR A 132 -16.71 1.40 -7.32
N GLU A 133 -16.90 0.34 -6.54
CA GLU A 133 -15.96 -0.78 -6.60
C GLU A 133 -16.62 -2.16 -6.60
N GLY A 134 -16.29 -2.91 -7.65
CA GLY A 134 -16.55 -4.34 -7.71
C GLY A 134 -15.40 -5.15 -7.15
N ILE A 135 -15.62 -6.47 -7.03
CA ILE A 135 -14.60 -7.41 -6.57
C ILE A 135 -13.42 -7.51 -7.56
N ASP A 136 -13.66 -7.17 -8.83
CA ASP A 136 -12.67 -7.08 -9.90
C ASP A 136 -11.64 -5.96 -9.64
N SER A 137 -12.06 -4.78 -9.17
CA SER A 137 -11.14 -3.71 -8.77
C SER A 137 -10.17 -4.18 -7.68
N ILE A 138 -10.63 -4.99 -6.73
CA ILE A 138 -9.79 -5.57 -5.67
C ILE A 138 -8.77 -6.57 -6.25
N LEU A 139 -9.19 -7.42 -7.17
CA LEU A 139 -8.28 -8.35 -7.85
C LEU A 139 -7.21 -7.63 -8.66
N ILE A 140 -7.60 -6.60 -9.43
CA ILE A 140 -6.66 -5.79 -10.20
C ILE A 140 -5.69 -5.05 -9.27
N MET A 141 -6.18 -4.51 -8.16
CA MET A 141 -5.36 -3.86 -7.14
C MET A 141 -4.27 -4.79 -6.59
N LEU A 142 -4.64 -6.03 -6.24
CA LEU A 142 -3.70 -7.02 -5.74
C LEU A 142 -2.72 -7.48 -6.83
N TRP A 143 -3.19 -7.67 -8.06
CA TRP A 143 -2.34 -8.05 -9.18
C TRP A 143 -1.30 -6.97 -9.51
N LEU A 144 -1.72 -5.71 -9.64
CA LEU A 144 -0.80 -4.58 -9.89
C LEU A 144 0.18 -4.37 -8.74
N GLY A 145 -0.23 -4.67 -7.51
CA GLY A 145 0.63 -4.64 -6.33
C GLY A 145 1.62 -5.81 -6.22
N SER A 146 1.74 -6.66 -7.25
CA SER A 146 2.60 -7.86 -7.27
C SER A 146 2.26 -8.88 -6.18
N PHE A 147 1.01 -8.92 -5.70
CA PHE A 147 0.52 -9.99 -4.83
C PHE A 147 0.26 -11.27 -5.63
N ASP A 148 0.38 -12.42 -4.96
CA ASP A 148 0.10 -13.72 -5.55
C ASP A 148 -1.41 -13.95 -5.67
N ILE A 149 -1.98 -13.60 -6.84
CA ILE A 149 -3.41 -13.70 -7.09
C ILE A 149 -3.88 -15.12 -7.45
N ASP A 150 -2.98 -15.98 -7.91
CA ASP A 150 -3.35 -17.36 -8.32
C ASP A 150 -3.93 -18.11 -7.12
N THR A 151 -3.33 -17.90 -5.95
CA THR A 151 -3.80 -18.47 -4.66
C THR A 151 -5.16 -17.96 -4.18
N LEU A 152 -5.70 -16.90 -4.80
CA LEU A 152 -6.98 -16.30 -4.43
C LEU A 152 -8.16 -16.90 -5.22
N LEU A 153 -7.88 -17.61 -6.31
CA LEU A 153 -8.87 -18.14 -7.25
C LEU A 153 -9.09 -19.66 -7.10
N GLU A 154 -8.45 -20.28 -6.12
CA GLU A 154 -8.64 -21.68 -5.69
C GLU A 154 -9.80 -21.82 -4.68
#